data_AF-A0A536NLU7-F1
#
_entry.id   AF-A0A536NLU7-F1
#
_cell.length_a   1.000
_cell.length_b   1.000
_cell.length_c   1.000
_cell.angle_alpha   90.00
_cell.angle_beta   90.00
_cell.angle_gamma   90.00
#
_symmetry.space_group_name_H-M   'P 1'
#
loop_
_entity.id
_entity.type
_entity.pdbx_description
1 polymer ?
#
loop_
_entity_poly.entity_id
_entity_poly.type
_entity_poly.pdbx_seq_one_letter_code
_entity_poly.pdbx_strand_id
1 'polypeptide(L)'
;MKAQSKHINLADFPDIAGALNGEVKTSISLERARQLYSVLDKFDSDHIKRILLGPPYTSEGWAGDQSVVYPNWGQILPLVSQYFPQ
;
A
#
# COMPACT_ATOMS: atom_id res chain seq x y z
N MET A 1 1.94 10.24 -16.15
CA MET A 1 0.79 10.94 -15.55
C MET A 1 1.11 11.21 -14.09
N LYS A 2 1.29 12.48 -13.69
CA LYS A 2 1.40 12.84 -12.27
C LYS A 2 -0.01 12.82 -11.72
N ALA A 3 -0.33 11.86 -10.85
CA ALA A 3 -1.61 11.85 -10.15
C ALA A 3 -1.63 13.06 -9.22
N GLN A 4 -2.41 14.06 -9.59
CA GLN A 4 -2.66 15.23 -8.77
C GLN A 4 -3.51 14.74 -7.60
N SER A 5 -2.88 14.58 -6.43
CA SER A 5 -3.55 14.22 -5.19
C SER A 5 -4.59 15.30 -4.89
N LYS A 6 -5.86 15.03 -5.26
CA LYS A 6 -6.99 15.82 -4.79
C LYS A 6 -6.91 15.79 -3.26
N HIS A 7 -6.75 16.95 -2.65
CA HIS A 7 -6.76 17.07 -1.19
C HIS A 7 -8.14 16.62 -0.73
N ILE A 8 -8.18 15.46 -0.07
CA ILE A 8 -9.42 14.73 0.15
C ILE A 8 -10.29 15.23 1.32
N ASN A 9 -10.00 16.25 2.12
CA ASN A 9 -10.88 16.74 3.23
C ASN A 9 -11.66 15.68 4.07
N LEU A 10 -11.44 15.68 5.39
CA LEU A 10 -12.15 14.77 6.31
C LEU A 10 -13.69 14.80 6.20
N ALA A 11 -14.28 15.90 5.74
CA ALA A 11 -15.71 16.04 5.51
C ALA A 11 -16.24 15.16 4.35
N ASP A 12 -15.41 14.85 3.36
CA ASP A 12 -15.78 14.10 2.15
C ASP A 12 -15.65 12.57 2.36
N PHE A 13 -15.15 12.13 3.53
CA PHE A 13 -14.93 10.72 3.84
C PHE A 13 -16.18 9.83 3.78
N PRO A 14 -17.36 10.26 4.27
CA PRO A 14 -18.59 9.48 4.13
C PRO A 14 -18.95 9.22 2.66
N ASP A 15 -18.79 10.23 1.80
CA ASP A 15 -19.11 10.13 0.37
C ASP A 15 -18.08 9.24 -0.35
N ILE A 16 -16.80 9.36 -0.01
CA ILE A 16 -15.75 8.47 -0.52
C ILE A 16 -15.98 7.04 -0.05
N ALA A 17 -16.31 6.82 1.22
CA ALA A 17 -16.61 5.50 1.74
C ALA A 17 -17.85 4.89 1.06
N GLY A 18 -18.87 5.70 0.78
CA GLY A 18 -20.04 5.32 -0.02
C GLY A 18 -19.66 4.95 -1.46
N ALA A 19 -18.80 5.74 -2.11
CA ALA A 19 -18.33 5.46 -3.47
C ALA A 19 -17.43 4.22 -3.57
N LEU A 20 -16.71 3.87 -2.50
CA LEU A 20 -15.87 2.67 -2.43
C LEU A 20 -16.66 1.44 -1.96
N ASN A 21 -17.89 1.63 -1.45
CA ASN A 21 -18.72 0.55 -0.92
C ASN A 21 -19.12 -0.42 -2.04
N GLY A 22 -18.52 -1.62 -2.03
CA GLY A 22 -18.70 -2.64 -3.06
C GLY A 22 -17.52 -2.74 -4.04
N GLU A 23 -16.77 -1.65 -4.23
CA GLU A 23 -15.61 -1.58 -5.14
C GLU A 23 -14.28 -1.93 -4.44
N VAL A 24 -14.18 -1.67 -3.13
CA VAL A 24 -12.99 -2.00 -2.33
C VAL A 24 -13.38 -2.88 -1.16
N LYS A 25 -12.83 -4.10 -1.14
CA LYS A 25 -12.93 -5.00 0.01
C LYS A 25 -11.79 -4.71 0.99
N THR A 26 -12.13 -4.18 2.17
CA THR A 26 -11.17 -3.84 3.21
C THR A 26 -11.71 -4.19 4.60
N SER A 27 -10.81 -4.58 5.50
CA SER A 27 -11.09 -4.73 6.94
C SER A 27 -10.81 -3.46 7.74
N ILE A 28 -10.33 -2.39 7.10
CA ILE A 28 -10.13 -1.09 7.73
C ILE A 28 -11.49 -0.45 7.98
N SER A 29 -11.82 -0.21 9.25
CA SER A 29 -13.06 0.49 9.60
C SER A 29 -13.02 1.96 9.14
N LEU A 30 -14.20 2.55 8.93
CA LEU A 30 -14.30 3.97 8.55
C LEU A 30 -13.64 4.89 9.60
N GLU A 31 -13.79 4.56 10.88
CA GLU A 31 -13.13 5.29 11.97
C GLU A 31 -11.61 5.20 11.85
N ARG A 32 -11.07 3.99 11.60
CA ARG A 32 -9.64 3.80 11.41
C ARG A 32 -9.12 4.54 10.18
N ALA A 33 -9.91 4.58 9.10
CA ALA A 33 -9.57 5.33 7.90
C ALA A 33 -9.48 6.85 8.18
N ARG A 34 -10.41 7.42 8.94
CA ARG A 34 -10.35 8.82 9.37
C ARG A 34 -9.11 9.10 10.24
N GLN A 35 -8.80 8.21 11.17
CA GLN A 35 -7.58 8.32 12.00
C GLN A 35 -6.31 8.29 11.15
N LEU A 36 -6.23 7.42 10.14
CA LEU A 36 -5.11 7.37 9.22
C LEU A 36 -4.99 8.68 8.41
N TYR A 37 -6.12 9.22 7.94
CA TYR A 37 -6.13 10.45 7.16
C TYR A 37 -5.69 11.68 7.95
N SER A 38 -6.05 11.79 9.24
CA SER A 38 -5.60 12.91 10.07
C SER A 38 -4.08 12.95 10.30
N VAL A 39 -3.39 11.81 10.12
CA VAL A 39 -1.92 11.76 10.13
C VAL A 39 -1.32 12.03 8.75
N LEU A 40 -2.05 11.77 7.67
CA LEU A 40 -1.58 12.03 6.29
C LEU A 40 -1.40 13.52 6.00
N ASP A 41 -2.21 14.39 6.60
CA ASP A 41 -2.07 15.85 6.43
C ASP A 41 -0.74 16.38 6.99
N LYS A 42 -0.13 15.63 7.92
CA LYS A 42 1.20 15.92 8.47
C LYS A 42 2.33 15.28 7.68
N PHE A 43 2.00 14.48 6.67
CA PHE A 43 2.95 13.66 5.92
C PHE A 43 3.27 14.33 4.58
N ASP A 44 4.50 14.80 4.45
CA ASP A 44 5.01 15.29 3.18
C ASP A 44 5.26 14.09 2.24
N SER A 45 4.63 14.14 1.06
CA SER A 45 4.72 13.08 0.06
C SER A 45 6.15 12.81 -0.42
N ASP A 46 7.05 13.78 -0.29
CA ASP A 46 8.46 13.64 -0.64
C ASP A 46 9.21 12.65 0.28
N HIS A 47 8.66 12.38 1.47
CA HIS A 47 9.21 11.40 2.41
C HIS A 47 8.64 9.98 2.23
N ILE A 48 7.77 9.75 1.24
CA ILE A 48 7.25 8.41 0.93
C ILE A 48 8.30 7.61 0.16
N LYS A 49 8.93 6.65 0.84
CA LYS A 49 9.88 5.73 0.20
C LYS A 49 9.16 4.58 -0.49
N ARG A 50 9.23 4.53 -1.82
CA ARG A 50 8.76 3.39 -2.62
C ARG A 50 9.89 2.39 -2.84
N ILE A 51 9.66 1.13 -2.48
CA ILE A 51 10.61 0.03 -2.68
C ILE A 51 9.98 -1.00 -3.62
N LEU A 52 10.68 -1.33 -4.71
CA LEU A 52 10.27 -2.38 -5.65
C LEU A 52 11.05 -3.66 -5.34
N LEU A 53 10.34 -4.76 -5.09
CA LEU A 53 10.94 -6.07 -4.80
C LEU A 53 11.17 -6.87 -6.11
N GLY A 54 12.09 -6.39 -6.95
CA GLY A 54 12.61 -7.14 -8.11
C GLY A 54 13.76 -8.09 -7.71
N PRO A 55 14.48 -8.70 -8.66
CA PRO A 55 15.71 -9.42 -8.37
C PRO A 55 16.69 -8.54 -7.56
N PRO A 56 17.34 -9.04 -6.49
CA PRO A 56 17.43 -10.45 -6.06
C PRO A 56 16.29 -10.93 -5.12
N TYR A 57 15.32 -10.08 -4.79
CA TYR A 57 14.19 -10.44 -3.92
C TYR A 57 13.19 -11.36 -4.60
N THR A 58 13.21 -11.44 -5.93
CA THR A 58 12.34 -12.27 -6.73
C THR A 58 13.10 -12.95 -7.87
N SER A 59 12.57 -14.08 -8.34
CA SER A 59 13.03 -14.78 -9.53
C SER A 59 11.85 -15.23 -10.38
N GLU A 60 12.01 -15.23 -11.70
CA GLU A 60 11.00 -15.76 -12.62
C GLU A 60 11.04 -17.30 -12.65
N GLY A 61 9.91 -17.93 -12.94
CA GLY A 61 9.82 -19.37 -13.16
C GLY A 61 8.43 -19.81 -13.59
N TRP A 62 8.16 -21.11 -13.52
CA TRP A 62 6.90 -21.71 -13.98
C TRP A 62 6.27 -22.56 -12.89
N ALA A 63 4.97 -22.33 -12.61
CA ALA A 63 4.15 -23.16 -11.73
C ALA A 63 3.03 -23.80 -12.57
N GLY A 64 3.18 -25.08 -12.90
CA GLY A 64 2.38 -25.70 -13.96
C GLY A 64 2.63 -24.99 -15.29
N ASP A 65 1.55 -24.65 -16.01
CA ASP A 65 1.62 -23.96 -17.31
C ASP A 65 1.60 -22.43 -17.20
N GLN A 66 1.87 -21.88 -16.02
CA GLN A 66 1.83 -20.44 -15.76
C GLN A 66 3.20 -19.87 -15.45
N SER A 67 3.55 -18.76 -16.11
CA SER A 67 4.72 -17.93 -15.77
C SER A 67 4.43 -17.21 -14.46
N VAL A 68 5.32 -17.35 -13.48
CA VAL A 68 5.17 -16.80 -12.13
C VAL A 68 6.45 -16.13 -11.66
N VAL A 69 6.30 -15.30 -10.63
CA VAL A 69 7.42 -14.67 -9.91
C VAL A 69 7.49 -15.28 -8.52
N TYR A 70 8.60 -15.94 -8.21
CA TYR A 70 8.86 -16.54 -6.91
C TYR A 70 9.51 -15.52 -5.97
N PRO A 71 8.98 -15.34 -4.75
CA PRO A 71 9.60 -14.48 -3.74
C PRO A 71 10.75 -15.19 -3.02
N ASN A 72 11.82 -14.45 -2.74
CA ASN A 72 12.89 -14.85 -1.83
C ASN A 72 12.63 -14.29 -0.43
N TRP A 73 11.87 -15.02 0.38
CA TRP A 73 11.52 -14.59 1.74
C TRP A 73 12.71 -14.40 2.67
N GLY A 74 13.81 -15.13 2.46
CA GLY A 74 15.05 -14.98 3.21
C GLY A 74 15.71 -13.61 3.04
N GLN A 75 15.43 -12.91 1.94
CA GLN A 75 15.91 -11.54 1.69
C GLN A 75 14.82 -10.48 1.92
N ILE A 76 13.56 -10.81 1.65
CA ILE A 76 12.43 -9.88 1.82
C ILE A 76 12.19 -9.59 3.30
N LEU A 77 12.16 -10.61 4.17
CA LEU A 77 11.83 -10.41 5.58
C LEU A 77 12.82 -9.46 6.29
N PRO A 78 14.15 -9.64 6.17
CA PRO A 78 15.10 -8.70 6.78
C PRO A 78 14.95 -7.27 6.24
N LEU A 79 14.67 -7.09 4.95
CA LEU A 79 14.43 -5.78 4.37
C LEU A 79 13.19 -5.11 4.99
N VAL A 80 12.08 -5.83 5.15
CA VAL A 80 10.86 -5.30 5.77
C VAL A 80 11.12 -4.91 7.22
N SER A 81 11.85 -5.73 7.98
CA SER A 81 12.18 -5.45 9.39
C SER A 81 13.00 -4.18 9.61
N GLN A 82 13.71 -3.67 8.59
CA GLN A 82 14.41 -2.37 8.67
C GLN A 82 13.44 -1.18 8.77
N TYR A 83 12.23 -1.30 8.22
CA TYR A 83 11.22 -0.24 8.20
C TYR A 83 10.10 -0.46 9.21
N PHE A 84 9.82 -1.71 9.55
CA PHE A 84 8.78 -2.11 10.49
C PHE A 84 9.39 -3.04 11.56
N PRO A 85 10.17 -2.49 12.51
CA PRO A 85 10.66 -3.28 13.63
C PRO A 85 9.48 -3.80 14.46
N GLN A 86 9.59 -5.06 14.88
CA GLN A 86 8.62 -5.72 15.77
C GLN A 86 8.86 -5.31 17.22
#